data_AF-A0A968GEX3-F1
#
_entry.id   AF-A0A968GEX3-F1
#
_cell.length_a   1.000
_cell.length_b   1.000
_cell.length_c   1.000
_cell.angle_alpha   90.00
_cell.angle_beta   90.00
_cell.angle_gamma   90.00
#
_symmetry.space_group_name_H-M   'P 1'
#
loop_
_entity.id
_entity.type
_entity.pdbx_description
1 polymer ?
#
loop_
_entity_poly.entity_id
_entity_poly.type
_entity_poly.pdbx_seq_one_letter_code
_entity_poly.pdbx_strand_id
1 'polypeptide(L)'
;MIKQNDSRLHAKIQAYGCNFLAHLAIARHDWLAEEVDHVYHLALQQGIIDANCTVRQPQELLALVGTPLRQLGGVVIANGECWGAKENDAKIRYRIARWKQRDSQHQHFTLWNRNGEYYDPYDADQANYKLEKLQLLGLQFYG
;
A
#
# COMPACT_ATOMS: atom_id res chain seq x y z
N MET A 1 -7.66 13.24 9.52
CA MET A 1 -8.97 13.49 8.88
C MET A 1 -8.70 13.90 7.45
N ILE A 2 -8.99 13.01 6.51
CA ILE A 2 -8.90 13.23 5.06
C ILE A 2 -9.92 14.29 4.69
N LYS A 3 -9.49 15.38 4.05
CA LYS A 3 -10.40 16.27 3.35
C LYS A 3 -10.48 15.82 1.90
N GLN A 4 -11.22 14.74 1.68
CA GLN A 4 -11.82 14.46 0.38
C GLN A 4 -13.24 14.96 0.42
N ASN A 5 -13.54 15.92 -0.45
CA ASN A 5 -14.87 16.51 -0.55
C ASN A 5 -15.86 15.61 -1.32
N ASP A 6 -15.44 14.39 -1.72
CA ASP A 6 -16.31 13.38 -2.32
C ASP A 6 -16.66 12.28 -1.31
N SER A 7 -17.88 12.34 -0.79
CA SER A 7 -18.43 11.36 0.16
C SER A 7 -18.48 9.93 -0.40
N ARG A 8 -18.48 9.74 -1.72
CA ARG A 8 -18.48 8.41 -2.36
C ARG A 8 -17.11 7.74 -2.27
N LEU A 9 -16.03 8.51 -2.24
CA LEU A 9 -14.67 7.97 -2.13
C LEU A 9 -14.34 7.54 -0.69
N HIS A 10 -14.84 8.23 0.33
CA HIS A 10 -14.74 7.79 1.73
C HIS A 10 -15.36 6.39 1.95
N ALA A 11 -16.55 6.16 1.39
CA ALA A 11 -17.22 4.86 1.47
C ALA A 11 -16.45 3.75 0.73
N LYS A 12 -15.89 4.05 -0.45
CA LYS A 12 -15.12 3.08 -1.25
C LYS A 12 -13.77 2.73 -0.62
N ILE A 13 -13.13 3.72 -0.01
CA ILE A 13 -11.90 3.52 0.76
C ILE A 13 -12.16 2.65 2.01
N GLN A 14 -13.30 2.82 2.68
CA GLN A 14 -13.74 1.89 3.73
C GLN A 14 -14.06 0.50 3.19
N ALA A 15 -14.65 0.42 1.99
CA ALA A 15 -15.01 -0.85 1.36
C ALA A 15 -13.80 -1.69 0.93
N TYR A 16 -12.73 -1.05 0.43
CA TYR A 16 -11.59 -1.74 -0.18
C TYR A 16 -10.28 -1.69 0.62
N GLY A 17 -10.15 -0.86 1.66
CA GLY A 17 -8.98 -0.80 2.54
C GLY A 17 -7.67 -0.29 1.92
N CYS A 18 -6.83 0.38 2.71
CA CYS A 18 -5.56 0.95 2.25
C CYS A 18 -4.57 -0.04 1.69
N ASN A 19 -4.43 -1.20 2.32
CA ASN A 19 -3.38 -2.13 1.95
C ASN A 19 -3.56 -2.58 0.51
N PHE A 20 -4.78 -2.98 0.17
CA PHE A 20 -5.17 -3.34 -1.18
C PHE A 20 -5.04 -2.16 -2.15
N LEU A 21 -5.60 -0.99 -1.83
CA LEU A 21 -5.50 0.20 -2.69
C LEU A 21 -4.04 0.64 -2.93
N ALA A 22 -3.17 0.51 -1.93
CA ALA A 22 -1.76 0.80 -2.06
C ALA A 22 -1.08 -0.11 -3.10
N HIS A 23 -1.41 -1.40 -3.09
CA HIS A 23 -0.88 -2.36 -4.08
C HIS A 23 -1.43 -2.10 -5.49
N LEU A 24 -2.70 -1.69 -5.62
CA LEU A 24 -3.26 -1.29 -6.91
C LEU A 24 -2.56 -0.05 -7.48
N ALA A 25 -2.33 0.96 -6.62
CA ALA A 25 -1.70 2.22 -6.97
C ALA A 25 -0.25 2.06 -7.48
N ILE A 26 0.45 1.00 -7.06
CA ILE A 26 1.78 0.64 -7.60
C ILE A 26 1.72 0.23 -9.07
N ALA A 27 0.69 -0.50 -9.47
CA ALA A 27 0.53 -0.91 -10.86
C ALA A 27 0.11 0.27 -11.74
N ARG A 28 -0.82 1.09 -11.23
CA ARG A 28 -1.49 2.15 -11.97
C ARG A 28 -2.14 3.13 -10.98
N HIS A 29 -2.14 4.44 -11.25
CA HIS A 29 -2.69 5.45 -10.34
C HIS A 29 -4.12 5.91 -10.65
N ASP A 30 -4.64 5.61 -11.85
CA ASP A 30 -5.92 6.09 -12.39
C ASP A 30 -7.00 5.00 -12.47
N TRP A 31 -7.11 4.16 -11.44
CA TRP A 31 -8.13 3.10 -11.38
C TRP A 31 -9.56 3.66 -11.37
N LEU A 32 -10.43 3.12 -12.22
CA LEU A 32 -11.87 3.33 -12.13
C LEU A 32 -12.45 2.45 -11.01
N ALA A 33 -13.51 2.93 -10.36
CA ALA A 33 -14.10 2.22 -9.23
C ALA A 33 -14.61 0.81 -9.58
N GLU A 34 -15.15 0.63 -10.79
CA GLU A 34 -15.62 -0.68 -11.28
C GLU A 34 -14.46 -1.66 -11.49
N GLU A 35 -13.29 -1.16 -11.92
CA GLU A 35 -12.09 -1.99 -12.04
C GLU A 35 -11.57 -2.43 -10.67
N VAL A 36 -11.59 -1.51 -9.68
CA VAL A 36 -11.22 -1.83 -8.30
C VAL A 36 -12.15 -2.89 -7.72
N ASP A 37 -13.46 -2.74 -7.93
CA ASP A 37 -14.48 -3.68 -7.46
C ASP A 37 -14.30 -5.08 -8.06
N HIS A 38 -14.04 -5.13 -9.37
CA HIS A 38 -13.76 -6.37 -10.07
C HIS A 38 -12.52 -7.07 -9.51
N VAL A 39 -11.40 -6.34 -9.35
CA VAL A 39 -10.16 -6.89 -8.78
C VAL A 39 -10.37 -7.32 -7.32
N TYR A 40 -11.12 -6.56 -6.53
CA TYR A 40 -11.45 -6.90 -5.14
C TYR A 40 -12.16 -8.24 -5.06
N HIS A 41 -13.24 -8.42 -5.81
CA HIS A 41 -14.00 -9.67 -5.80
C HIS A 41 -13.17 -10.85 -6.27
N LEU A 42 -12.37 -10.67 -7.32
CA LEU A 42 -11.51 -11.72 -7.84
C LEU A 42 -10.40 -12.10 -6.85
N ALA A 43 -9.74 -11.10 -6.25
CA ALA A 43 -8.70 -11.31 -5.25
C ALA A 43 -9.25 -11.96 -3.97
N LEU A 44 -10.46 -11.59 -3.54
CA LEU A 44 -11.13 -12.19 -2.39
C LEU A 44 -11.48 -13.66 -2.65
N GLN A 45 -12.03 -13.97 -3.83
CA GLN A 45 -12.36 -15.35 -4.24
C GLN A 45 -11.11 -16.25 -4.29
N GLN A 46 -9.97 -15.70 -4.72
CA GLN A 46 -8.69 -16.42 -4.79
C GLN A 46 -7.92 -16.44 -3.46
N GLY A 47 -8.44 -15.80 -2.40
CA GLY A 47 -7.75 -15.70 -1.11
C GLY A 47 -6.45 -14.88 -1.15
N ILE A 48 -6.30 -14.02 -2.17
CA ILE A 48 -5.19 -13.09 -2.32
C ILE A 48 -5.28 -11.98 -1.27
N ILE A 49 -6.52 -11.56 -0.98
CA ILE A 49 -6.88 -10.67 0.13
C ILE A 49 -7.89 -11.35 1.05
N ASP A 50 -8.04 -10.84 2.27
CA ASP A 50 -9.17 -11.17 3.14
C ASP A 50 -10.31 -10.14 3.04
N ALA A 51 -11.42 -10.40 3.75
CA ALA A 51 -12.59 -9.51 3.78
C ALA A 51 -12.33 -8.12 4.38
N ASN A 52 -11.20 -7.94 5.09
CA ASN A 52 -10.74 -6.63 5.57
C ASN A 52 -9.73 -5.99 4.60
N CYS A 53 -9.62 -6.54 3.40
CA CYS A 53 -8.69 -6.13 2.35
C CYS A 53 -7.22 -6.18 2.76
N THR A 54 -6.89 -7.06 3.70
CA THR A 54 -5.50 -7.37 4.02
C THR A 54 -4.92 -8.23 2.90
N VAL A 55 -3.90 -7.71 2.21
CA VAL A 55 -3.17 -8.47 1.20
C VAL A 55 -2.36 -9.58 1.87
N ARG A 56 -2.72 -10.83 1.57
CA ARG A 56 -2.05 -12.06 2.04
C ARG A 56 -1.01 -12.54 1.04
N GLN A 57 -1.30 -12.36 -0.24
CA GLN A 57 -0.51 -12.85 -1.37
C GLN A 57 -0.15 -11.67 -2.29
N PRO A 58 0.78 -10.79 -1.87
CA PRO A 58 1.09 -9.56 -2.61
C PRO A 58 1.67 -9.82 -4.00
N GLN A 59 2.41 -10.90 -4.21
CA GLN A 59 2.98 -11.21 -5.52
C GLN A 59 1.89 -11.63 -6.53
N GLU A 60 0.89 -12.34 -6.04
CA GLU A 60 -0.28 -12.82 -6.78
C GLU A 60 -1.22 -11.65 -7.08
N LEU A 61 -1.38 -10.71 -6.15
CA LEU A 61 -2.13 -9.47 -6.40
C LEU A 61 -1.48 -8.65 -7.52
N LEU A 62 -0.15 -8.53 -7.51
CA LEU A 62 0.58 -7.85 -8.58
C LEU A 62 0.41 -8.55 -9.94
N ALA A 63 0.50 -9.87 -9.97
CA ALA A 63 0.24 -10.63 -11.19
C ALA A 63 -1.20 -10.44 -11.69
N LEU A 64 -2.17 -10.40 -10.77
CA LEU A 64 -3.58 -10.18 -11.08
C LEU A 64 -3.83 -8.84 -11.77
N VAL A 65 -3.15 -7.78 -11.32
CA VAL A 65 -3.26 -6.43 -11.91
C VAL A 65 -2.31 -6.20 -13.08
N GLY A 66 -1.64 -7.26 -13.56
CA GLY A 66 -0.83 -7.24 -14.77
C GLY A 66 0.51 -6.51 -14.64
N THR A 67 1.03 -6.29 -13.42
CA THR A 67 2.32 -5.62 -13.26
C THR A 67 3.48 -6.63 -13.28
N PRO A 68 4.59 -6.32 -14.00
CA PRO A 68 5.78 -7.17 -14.01
C PRO A 68 6.62 -7.03 -12.73
N LEU A 69 6.17 -6.22 -11.77
CA LEU A 69 6.86 -5.99 -10.50
C LEU A 69 6.86 -7.25 -9.65
N ARG A 70 7.95 -7.41 -8.91
CA ARG A 70 8.04 -8.44 -7.87
C ARG A 70 8.21 -7.82 -6.50
N GLN A 71 7.52 -8.37 -5.51
CA GLN A 71 7.77 -8.03 -4.13
C GLN A 71 9.14 -8.60 -3.73
N LEU A 72 9.97 -7.72 -3.19
CA LEU A 72 11.25 -8.06 -2.61
C LEU A 72 11.10 -8.00 -1.08
N GLY A 73 11.73 -8.95 -0.39
CA GLY A 73 11.59 -9.14 1.07
C GLY A 73 11.57 -7.83 1.85
N GLY A 74 10.53 -7.68 2.68
CA GLY A 74 10.24 -6.50 3.48
C GLY A 74 10.41 -6.78 4.97
N VAL A 75 10.86 -5.79 5.76
CA VAL A 75 11.33 -6.02 7.14
C VAL A 75 10.58 -5.15 8.15
N VAL A 76 10.33 -5.72 9.33
CA VAL A 76 9.80 -5.03 10.51
C VAL A 76 10.95 -4.28 11.20
N ILE A 77 10.87 -2.95 11.23
CA ILE A 77 11.83 -2.11 11.95
C ILE A 77 11.44 -2.10 13.43
N ALA A 78 11.84 -3.15 14.16
CA ALA A 78 11.84 -3.11 15.61
C ALA A 78 13.26 -3.33 16.18
N ASN A 79 14.13 -4.11 15.52
CA ASN A 79 15.48 -4.45 16.01
C ASN A 79 16.57 -4.55 14.92
N GLY A 80 16.41 -3.85 13.79
CA GLY A 80 17.55 -3.46 12.93
C GLY A 80 18.15 -4.50 11.97
N GLU A 81 17.75 -5.77 11.98
CA GLU A 81 18.27 -6.74 10.99
C GLU A 81 17.24 -7.06 9.90
N CYS A 82 17.63 -6.77 8.65
CA CYS A 82 16.81 -6.96 7.47
C CYS A 82 17.34 -8.10 6.58
N TRP A 83 16.54 -9.15 6.38
CA TRP A 83 16.64 -9.99 5.18
C TRP A 83 15.76 -9.37 4.08
N GLY A 84 16.35 -8.94 2.96
CA GLY A 84 15.62 -8.29 1.87
C GLY A 84 16.46 -7.32 1.04
N ALA A 85 15.83 -6.65 0.08
CA ALA A 85 16.48 -5.63 -0.74
C ALA A 85 16.85 -4.40 0.12
N LYS A 86 18.06 -3.86 -0.08
CA LYS A 86 18.49 -2.64 0.61
C LYS A 86 17.65 -1.46 0.12
N GLU A 87 17.39 -0.50 1.00
CA GLU A 87 16.61 0.69 0.65
C GLU A 87 17.14 1.39 -0.62
N ASN A 88 18.46 1.48 -0.76
CA ASN A 88 19.14 2.12 -1.89
C ASN A 88 19.38 1.20 -3.10
N ASP A 89 18.77 0.01 -3.15
CA ASP A 89 18.90 -0.86 -4.32
C ASP A 89 18.29 -0.18 -5.55
N ALA A 90 19.12 0.01 -6.58
CA ALA A 90 18.74 0.68 -7.82
C ALA A 90 17.65 -0.06 -8.61
N LYS A 91 17.37 -1.32 -8.29
CA LYS A 91 16.29 -2.11 -8.89
C LYS A 91 14.93 -1.77 -8.29
N ILE A 92 14.88 -1.17 -7.09
CA ILE A 92 13.62 -0.80 -6.45
C ILE A 92 12.97 0.34 -7.24
N ARG A 93 11.75 0.09 -7.69
CA ARG A 93 10.90 1.06 -8.39
C ARG A 93 9.89 1.69 -7.43
N TYR A 94 9.34 0.89 -6.52
CA TYR A 94 8.35 1.32 -5.55
C TYR A 94 8.60 0.76 -4.16
N ARG A 95 8.08 1.47 -3.16
CA ARG A 95 8.18 1.15 -1.75
C ARG A 95 6.80 1.33 -1.12
N ILE A 96 6.43 0.43 -0.21
CA ILE A 96 5.25 0.58 0.66
C ILE A 96 5.74 0.58 2.09
N ALA A 97 5.34 1.54 2.92
CA ALA A 97 5.45 1.38 4.37
C ALA A 97 4.08 1.24 4.98
N ARG A 98 4.05 0.35 5.95
CA ARG A 98 2.95 0.18 6.88
C ARG A 98 3.30 0.89 8.18
N TRP A 99 2.39 1.72 8.68
CA TRP A 99 2.59 2.48 9.91
C TRP A 99 1.27 2.67 10.64
N LYS A 100 1.32 3.18 11.87
CA LYS A 100 0.13 3.57 12.63
C LYS A 100 0.40 4.83 13.43
N GLN A 101 -0.62 5.64 13.67
CA GLN A 101 -0.52 6.72 14.65
C GLN A 101 -0.34 6.13 16.05
N ARG A 102 0.38 6.86 16.91
CA ARG A 102 0.49 6.51 18.33
C ARG A 102 -0.94 6.42 18.90
N ASP A 103 -1.22 5.33 19.60
CA ASP A 103 -2.52 5.04 20.22
C ASP A 103 -3.70 4.80 19.24
N SER A 104 -3.45 4.68 17.94
CA SER A 104 -4.46 4.25 16.96
C SER A 104 -4.41 2.74 16.70
N GLN A 105 -5.58 2.14 16.51
CA GLN A 105 -5.72 0.76 16.02
C GLN A 105 -5.73 0.68 14.49
N HIS A 106 -5.87 1.83 13.81
CA HIS A 106 -5.90 1.88 12.35
C HIS A 106 -4.48 1.82 11.78
N GLN A 107 -4.29 0.93 10.82
CA GLN A 107 -3.06 0.85 10.03
C GLN A 107 -3.17 1.73 8.81
N HIS A 108 -2.07 2.39 8.48
CA HIS A 108 -1.92 3.24 7.32
C HIS A 108 -0.81 2.69 6.43
N PHE A 109 -0.96 2.90 5.13
CA PHE A 109 -0.01 2.48 4.12
C PHE A 109 0.33 3.70 3.26
N THR A 110 1.61 3.89 2.97
CA THR A 110 2.06 4.98 2.12
C THR A 110 3.04 4.42 1.10
N LEU A 111 2.97 4.97 -0.10
CA LEU A 111 3.73 4.55 -1.27
C LEU A 111 4.79 5.59 -1.63
N TRP A 112 5.94 5.12 -2.10
CA TRP A 112 6.95 5.97 -2.70
C TRP A 112 7.50 5.34 -3.96
N ASN A 113 7.69 6.14 -4.98
CA ASN A 113 8.48 5.73 -6.12
C ASN A 113 9.97 6.05 -5.90
N ARG A 114 10.81 5.70 -6.87
CA ARG A 114 12.26 5.93 -6.83
C ARG A 114 12.67 7.40 -6.78
N ASN A 115 11.82 8.32 -7.23
CA ASN A 115 12.07 9.76 -7.18
C ASN A 115 11.78 10.35 -5.79
N GLY A 116 11.25 9.54 -4.87
CA GLY A 116 10.80 9.99 -3.56
C GLY A 116 9.45 10.71 -3.62
N GLU A 117 8.66 10.52 -4.67
CA GLU A 117 7.29 11.06 -4.72
C GLU A 117 6.40 10.22 -3.79
N TYR A 118 5.72 10.90 -2.86
CA TYR A 118 4.89 10.30 -1.81
C TYR A 118 3.43 10.20 -2.29
N TYR A 119 2.84 9.02 -2.14
CA TYR A 119 1.41 8.80 -2.39
C TYR A 119 0.77 8.15 -1.16
N ASP A 120 -0.18 8.84 -0.55
CA ASP A 120 -1.06 8.27 0.46
C ASP A 120 -2.39 7.91 -0.23
N PRO A 121 -2.78 6.63 -0.34
CA PRO A 121 -4.03 6.21 -0.98
C PRO A 121 -5.30 6.74 -0.29
N TYR A 122 -5.18 7.44 0.84
CA TYR A 122 -6.27 8.11 1.54
C TYR A 122 -6.35 9.64 1.35
N ASP A 123 -5.22 10.29 1.04
CA ASP A 123 -4.90 11.73 0.94
C ASP A 123 -5.51 12.76 1.93
N ALA A 124 -4.71 13.69 2.44
CA ALA A 124 -5.23 14.99 2.89
C ALA A 124 -4.37 16.07 2.21
N ASP A 125 -4.51 16.12 0.91
CA ASP A 125 -3.86 17.01 -0.06
C ASP A 125 -2.32 17.17 0.08
N GLN A 126 -1.53 16.12 -0.18
CA GLN A 126 -0.05 16.11 -0.18
C GLN A 126 0.63 15.82 1.18
N ALA A 127 0.09 14.88 1.94
CA ALA A 127 0.77 14.20 3.06
C ALA A 127 1.77 15.04 3.90
N ASN A 128 1.34 16.18 4.46
CA ASN A 128 2.08 17.08 5.37
C ASN A 128 2.52 16.44 6.71
N TYR A 129 2.73 15.12 6.75
CA TYR A 129 3.12 14.33 7.90
C TYR A 129 4.44 13.63 7.60
N LYS A 130 5.42 13.85 8.47
CA LYS A 130 6.72 13.16 8.40
C LYS A 130 6.57 11.77 8.97
N LEU A 131 6.88 10.75 8.17
CA LEU A 131 6.97 9.38 8.68
C LEU A 131 8.17 9.24 9.59
N GLU A 132 7.91 9.25 10.89
CA GLU A 132 8.92 8.92 11.88
C GLU A 132 9.16 7.42 11.89
N LYS A 133 10.43 7.00 11.91
CA LYS A 133 10.82 5.58 11.95
C LYS A 133 10.12 4.81 13.09
N LEU A 134 9.84 5.47 14.22
CA LEU A 134 9.16 4.88 15.37
C LEU A 134 7.67 4.54 15.13
N GLN A 135 7.06 5.11 14.11
CA GLN A 135 5.67 4.84 13.73
C GLN A 135 5.58 3.78 12.61
N LEU A 136 6.71 3.48 11.95
CA LEU A 136 6.80 2.45 10.91
C LEU A 136 6.73 1.05 11.55
N LEU A 137 5.77 0.26 11.08
CA LEU A 137 5.56 -1.13 11.49
C LEU A 137 6.19 -2.11 10.50
N GLY A 138 6.55 -1.66 9.31
CA GLY A 138 7.24 -2.48 8.30
C GLY A 138 7.34 -1.80 6.95
N LEU A 139 8.28 -2.29 6.13
CA LEU A 139 8.49 -1.85 4.76
C LEU A 139 8.37 -3.04 3.80
N GLN A 140 7.86 -2.80 2.60
CA GLN A 140 7.89 -3.72 1.47
C GLN A 140 8.49 -3.00 0.26
N PHE A 141 9.29 -3.73 -0.51
CA PHE A 141 9.99 -3.18 -1.68
C PHE A 141 9.54 -3.87 -2.96
N TYR A 142 9.50 -3.15 -4.07
CA TYR A 142 9.09 -3.66 -5.38
C TYR A 142 10.10 -3.25 -6.44
N GLY A 143 10.54 -4.20 -7.27
CA GLY A 143 11.55 -3.97 -8.32
C GLY A 143 11.23 -4.62 -9.65
#